data_AF-A0A849R6A6-F1
#
_entry.id   AF-A0A849R6A6-F1
#
_cell.length_a   1.000
_cell.length_b   1.000
_cell.length_c   1.000
_cell.angle_alpha   90.00
_cell.angle_beta   90.00
_cell.angle_gamma   90.00
#
_symmetry.space_group_name_H-M   'P 1'
#
loop_
_entity.id
_entity.type
_entity.pdbx_description
1 polymer ?
#
loop_
_entity_poly.entity_id
_entity_poly.type
_entity_poly.pdbx_seq_one_letter_code
_entity_poly.pdbx_strand_id
1 'polypeptide(L)'
;MNGHTTKIAWLLLACSQAIAAAELDKPSVENVKRFLSAYLKYTNTGNIDLLKLYSETATIKITVTTLDGITKVSDFSGQTWKRLLRESWYSGKPAVEPIELRNVVLKGEGQNVAMTAQRYAQTRCYWDNNYAMVIAKDGTGQYQIIKENLYIAHKNQCQPPDKLTINQNIKINQNSPP
;
A
#
# COMPACT_ATOMS: atom_id res chain seq x y z
N MET A 1 11.81 65.63 -31.33
CA MET A 1 12.71 64.46 -31.28
C MET A 1 12.38 63.70 -30.00
N ASN A 2 11.51 62.70 -30.08
CA ASN A 2 11.05 61.94 -28.91
C ASN A 2 11.57 60.51 -29.02
N GLY A 3 12.50 60.13 -28.14
CA GLY A 3 13.03 58.77 -28.04
C GLY A 3 12.40 58.04 -26.85
N HIS A 4 11.62 56.99 -27.14
CA HIS A 4 11.02 56.12 -26.14
C HIS A 4 12.04 55.11 -25.58
N THR A 5 12.03 54.95 -24.26
CA THR A 5 12.76 53.91 -23.52
C THR A 5 11.89 52.67 -23.36
N THR A 6 12.35 51.52 -23.83
CA THR A 6 11.65 50.23 -23.71
C THR A 6 12.21 49.45 -22.51
N LYS A 7 11.36 49.15 -21.52
CA LYS A 7 11.68 48.28 -20.38
C LYS A 7 11.41 46.83 -20.75
N ILE A 8 12.41 45.96 -20.59
CA ILE A 8 12.27 44.50 -20.75
C ILE A 8 11.93 43.92 -19.38
N ALA A 9 10.71 43.39 -19.23
CA ALA A 9 10.28 42.64 -18.06
C ALA A 9 10.58 41.15 -18.28
N TRP A 10 11.43 40.57 -17.42
CA TRP A 10 11.68 39.14 -17.36
C TRP A 10 10.57 38.46 -16.54
N LEU A 11 9.67 37.74 -17.21
CA LEU A 11 8.76 36.79 -16.53
C LEU A 11 9.50 35.47 -16.29
N LEU A 12 9.80 35.19 -15.02
CA LEU A 12 10.16 33.86 -14.55
C LEU A 12 8.92 32.96 -14.55
N LEU A 13 8.77 32.13 -15.57
CA LEU A 13 7.78 31.06 -15.61
C LEU A 13 8.26 29.93 -14.67
N ALA A 14 7.72 29.89 -13.45
CA ALA A 14 7.84 28.71 -12.59
C ALA A 14 7.00 27.58 -13.21
N CYS A 15 7.67 26.68 -13.91
CA CYS A 15 7.05 25.50 -14.50
C CYS A 15 6.79 24.47 -13.39
N SER A 16 5.60 24.49 -12.82
CA SER A 16 5.11 23.42 -11.93
C SER A 16 4.90 22.16 -12.77
N GLN A 17 5.92 21.31 -12.86
CA GLN A 17 5.77 20.01 -13.50
C GLN A 17 4.89 19.14 -12.61
N ALA A 18 3.65 18.91 -13.04
CA ALA A 18 2.84 17.83 -12.51
C ALA A 18 3.54 16.52 -12.87
N ILE A 19 4.06 15.80 -11.88
CA ILE A 19 4.62 14.47 -12.06
C ILE A 19 3.45 13.56 -12.41
N ALA A 20 3.28 13.27 -13.70
CA ALA A 20 2.31 12.28 -14.16
C ALA A 20 2.70 10.92 -13.58
N ALA A 21 1.71 10.17 -13.06
CA ALA A 21 1.92 8.79 -12.63
C ALA A 21 2.40 7.96 -13.81
N ALA A 22 3.58 7.37 -13.70
CA ALA A 22 4.18 6.60 -14.78
C ALA A 22 3.67 5.16 -14.76
N GLU A 23 3.45 4.58 -15.93
CA GLU A 23 3.28 3.13 -16.07
C GLU A 23 4.58 2.42 -15.67
N LEU A 24 4.46 1.31 -14.96
CA LEU A 24 5.61 0.52 -14.53
C LEU A 24 6.10 -0.37 -15.67
N ASP A 25 7.42 -0.44 -15.85
CA ASP A 25 8.03 -1.42 -16.75
C ASP A 25 7.81 -2.86 -16.25
N LYS A 26 7.88 -3.82 -17.17
CA LYS A 26 7.62 -5.24 -16.87
C LYS A 26 8.52 -5.81 -15.76
N PRO A 27 9.86 -5.59 -15.76
CA PRO A 27 10.72 -5.97 -14.63
C PRO A 27 10.28 -5.38 -13.28
N SER A 28 9.89 -4.09 -13.25
CA SER A 28 9.38 -3.45 -12.04
C SER A 28 8.10 -4.13 -11.54
N VAL A 29 7.15 -4.42 -12.44
CA VAL A 29 5.92 -5.17 -12.09
C VAL A 29 6.23 -6.53 -11.47
N GLU A 30 7.16 -7.30 -12.04
CA GLU A 30 7.53 -8.62 -11.50
C GLU A 30 8.19 -8.54 -10.12
N ASN A 31 9.02 -7.53 -9.88
CA ASN A 31 9.61 -7.30 -8.55
C ASN A 31 8.54 -6.92 -7.52
N VAL A 32 7.56 -6.08 -7.89
CA VAL A 32 6.42 -5.73 -7.03
C VAL A 32 5.58 -6.96 -6.72
N LYS A 33 5.31 -7.83 -7.70
CA LYS A 33 4.60 -9.11 -7.47
C LYS A 33 5.33 -10.01 -6.47
N ARG A 34 6.66 -10.10 -6.55
CA ARG A 34 7.46 -10.87 -5.59
C ARG A 34 7.35 -10.29 -4.18
N PHE A 35 7.43 -8.96 -4.06
CA PHE A 35 7.22 -8.26 -2.79
C PHE A 35 5.83 -8.57 -2.22
N LEU A 36 4.76 -8.43 -3.01
CA LEU A 36 3.39 -8.70 -2.56
C LEU A 36 3.18 -10.17 -2.17
N SER A 37 3.82 -11.09 -2.88
CA SER A 37 3.78 -12.52 -2.53
C SER A 37 4.41 -12.78 -1.16
N ALA A 38 5.53 -12.14 -0.86
CA ALA A 38 6.17 -12.21 0.45
C ALA A 38 5.30 -11.56 1.54
N TYR A 39 4.74 -10.38 1.28
CA TYR A 39 3.83 -9.69 2.19
C TYR A 39 2.62 -10.56 2.56
N LEU A 40 1.93 -11.12 1.56
CA LEU A 40 0.79 -12.01 1.78
C LEU A 40 1.19 -13.28 2.52
N LYS A 41 2.32 -13.90 2.15
CA LYS A 41 2.83 -15.09 2.84
C LYS A 41 3.08 -14.79 4.32
N TYR A 42 3.81 -13.73 4.64
CA TYR A 42 4.17 -13.41 6.02
C TYR A 42 2.96 -12.94 6.83
N THR A 43 2.05 -12.18 6.23
CA THR A 43 0.80 -11.79 6.90
C THR A 43 -0.07 -13.01 7.20
N ASN A 44 -0.29 -13.88 6.21
CA ASN A 44 -1.26 -14.98 6.33
C ASN A 44 -0.76 -16.16 7.15
N THR A 45 0.56 -16.32 7.27
CA THR A 45 1.15 -17.34 8.15
C THR A 45 1.45 -16.81 9.55
N GLY A 46 1.31 -15.49 9.75
CA GLY A 46 1.91 -14.80 10.87
C GLY A 46 3.41 -15.12 10.89
N ASN A 47 4.23 -14.42 10.13
CA ASN A 47 5.68 -14.62 10.16
C ASN A 47 6.33 -13.32 10.61
N ILE A 48 7.23 -13.40 11.59
CA ILE A 48 7.96 -12.26 12.13
C ILE A 48 8.80 -11.54 11.05
N ASP A 49 9.14 -12.21 9.95
CA ASP A 49 9.79 -11.61 8.79
C ASP A 49 8.95 -10.51 8.12
N LEU A 50 7.64 -10.44 8.40
CA LEU A 50 6.79 -9.30 8.04
C LEU A 50 7.42 -7.97 8.49
N LEU A 51 8.07 -7.94 9.66
CA LEU A 51 8.71 -6.74 10.19
C LEU A 51 9.80 -6.18 9.28
N LYS A 52 10.45 -7.03 8.47
CA LYS A 52 11.49 -6.62 7.53
C LYS A 52 10.93 -5.88 6.31
N LEU A 53 9.64 -6.08 6.02
CA LEU A 53 8.99 -5.44 4.87
C LEU A 53 8.62 -3.99 5.16
N TYR A 54 8.62 -3.53 6.41
CA TYR A 54 8.33 -2.14 6.74
C TYR A 54 9.62 -1.32 6.84
N SER A 55 9.62 -0.10 6.32
CA SER A 55 10.66 0.88 6.62
C SER A 55 10.52 1.34 8.07
N GLU A 56 11.63 1.70 8.73
CA GLU A 56 11.60 2.35 10.05
C GLU A 56 10.92 3.73 10.00
N THR A 57 10.99 4.40 8.84
CA THR A 57 10.41 5.72 8.58
C THR A 57 9.02 5.66 7.95
N ALA A 58 8.41 4.46 7.89
CA ALA A 58 7.09 4.31 7.30
C ALA A 58 6.02 5.14 8.03
N THR A 59 4.99 5.58 7.30
CA THR A 59 3.81 6.22 7.87
C THR A 59 2.61 5.29 7.73
N ILE A 60 2.10 4.80 8.86
CA ILE A 60 0.99 3.83 8.90
C ILE A 60 -0.24 4.53 9.45
N LYS A 61 -1.25 4.71 8.60
CA LYS A 61 -2.55 5.25 8.99
C LYS A 61 -3.52 4.12 9.21
N ILE A 62 -4.17 4.11 10.37
CA ILE A 62 -5.16 3.10 10.73
C ILE A 62 -6.45 3.79 11.11
N THR A 63 -7.52 3.41 10.44
CA THR A 63 -8.88 3.80 10.79
C THR A 63 -9.57 2.59 11.40
N VAL A 64 -9.91 2.65 12.68
CA VAL A 64 -10.64 1.58 13.39
C VAL A 64 -12.08 2.01 13.63
N THR A 65 -13.05 1.21 13.19
CA THR A 65 -14.45 1.34 13.58
C THR A 65 -14.81 0.25 14.58
N THR A 66 -15.20 0.65 15.80
CA THR A 66 -15.61 -0.23 16.90
C THR A 66 -17.06 -0.70 16.74
N LEU A 67 -17.48 -1.67 17.56
CA LEU A 67 -18.81 -2.29 17.48
C LEU A 67 -19.97 -1.30 17.69
N ASP A 68 -19.73 -0.24 18.45
CA ASP A 68 -20.66 0.87 18.69
C ASP A 68 -20.66 1.92 17.55
N GLY A 69 -19.92 1.67 16.47
CA GLY A 69 -19.82 2.55 15.31
C GLY A 69 -18.84 3.71 15.48
N ILE A 70 -18.17 3.84 16.63
CA ILE A 70 -17.18 4.89 16.84
C ILE A 70 -15.98 4.63 15.93
N THR A 71 -15.58 5.66 15.18
CA THR A 71 -14.40 5.60 14.30
C THR A 71 -13.26 6.39 14.90
N LYS A 72 -12.09 5.76 15.00
CA LYS A 72 -10.84 6.38 15.47
C LYS A 72 -9.77 6.27 14.38
N VAL A 73 -9.06 7.36 14.14
CA VAL A 73 -7.92 7.39 13.23
C VAL A 73 -6.65 7.51 14.06
N SER A 74 -5.62 6.74 13.70
CA SER A 74 -4.31 6.77 14.33
C SER A 74 -3.23 6.72 13.27
N ASP A 75 -2.15 7.46 13.49
CA ASP A 75 -0.97 7.45 12.64
C ASP A 75 0.22 6.91 13.47
N PHE A 76 0.97 5.98 12.88
CA PHE A 76 2.13 5.36 13.50
C PHE A 76 3.36 5.52 12.62
N SER A 77 4.51 5.72 13.26
CA SER A 77 5.80 5.52 12.60
C SER A 77 6.07 4.04 12.34
N GLY A 78 6.91 3.73 11.36
CA GLY A 78 7.35 2.37 11.06
C GLY A 78 7.95 1.66 12.26
N GLN A 79 8.80 2.36 13.04
CA GLN A 79 9.34 1.85 14.30
C GLN A 79 8.23 1.44 15.29
N THR A 80 7.24 2.32 15.49
CA THR A 80 6.13 2.04 16.41
C THR A 80 5.29 0.89 15.91
N TRP A 81 4.99 0.86 14.61
CA TRP A 81 4.23 -0.21 13.98
C TRP A 81 4.92 -1.56 14.12
N LYS A 82 6.22 -1.64 13.80
CA LYS A 82 7.01 -2.87 13.98
C LYS A 82 7.02 -3.35 15.43
N ARG A 83 7.12 -2.42 16.39
CA ARG A 83 7.03 -2.75 17.81
C ARG A 83 5.68 -3.36 18.17
N LEU A 84 4.57 -2.76 17.74
CA LEU A 84 3.22 -3.27 17.99
C LEU A 84 3.00 -4.66 17.38
N LEU A 85 3.48 -4.86 16.15
CA LEU A 85 3.43 -6.16 15.48
C LEU A 85 4.24 -7.23 16.24
N ARG A 86 5.44 -6.86 16.70
CA ARG A 86 6.30 -7.75 17.50
C ARG A 86 5.70 -8.09 18.87
N GLU A 87 5.13 -7.11 19.56
CA GLU A 87 4.47 -7.32 20.86
C GLU A 87 3.27 -8.25 20.73
N SER A 88 2.46 -8.04 19.69
CA SER A 88 1.32 -8.91 19.41
C SER A 88 1.77 -10.35 19.17
N TRP A 89 2.83 -10.54 18.37
CA TRP A 89 3.46 -11.84 18.13
C TRP A 89 3.83 -12.58 19.42
N TYR A 90 4.57 -11.93 20.32
CA TYR A 90 4.98 -12.55 21.59
C TYR A 90 3.83 -12.74 22.58
N SER A 91 2.74 -11.98 22.45
CA SER A 91 1.54 -12.15 23.29
C SER A 91 0.63 -13.31 22.88
N GLY A 92 0.97 -14.04 21.81
CA GLY A 92 0.14 -15.12 21.26
C GLY A 92 -1.14 -14.63 20.58
N LYS A 93 -1.30 -13.31 20.42
CA LYS A 93 -2.39 -12.70 19.66
C LYS A 93 -1.93 -12.56 18.21
N PRO A 94 -2.78 -12.87 17.21
CA PRO A 94 -2.41 -12.60 15.83
C PRO A 94 -2.16 -11.10 15.66
N ALA A 95 -0.89 -10.74 15.43
CA ALA A 95 -0.45 -9.36 15.17
C ALA A 95 -1.11 -8.78 13.93
N VAL A 96 -1.38 -9.67 12.98
CA VAL A 96 -2.07 -9.44 11.73
C VAL A 96 -2.98 -10.63 11.49
N GLU A 97 -4.15 -10.37 10.90
CA GLU A 97 -5.06 -11.42 10.47
C GLU A 97 -4.73 -11.84 9.04
N PRO A 98 -4.99 -13.11 8.66
CA PRO A 98 -4.88 -13.53 7.27
C PRO A 98 -5.77 -12.67 6.37
N ILE A 99 -5.24 -12.31 5.21
CA ILE A 99 -5.91 -11.43 4.24
C ILE A 99 -5.93 -12.00 2.83
N GLU A 100 -6.84 -11.46 2.03
CA GLU A 100 -6.87 -11.57 0.58
C GLU A 100 -6.86 -10.16 -0.04
N LEU A 101 -6.18 -9.98 -1.17
CA LEU A 101 -6.23 -8.76 -1.94
C LEU A 101 -6.96 -8.99 -3.26
N ARG A 102 -7.87 -8.09 -3.63
CA ARG A 102 -8.55 -8.06 -4.92
C ARG A 102 -8.39 -6.71 -5.60
N ASN A 103 -8.54 -6.72 -6.92
CA ASN A 103 -8.52 -5.51 -7.74
C ASN A 103 -7.27 -4.66 -7.46
N VAL A 104 -6.12 -5.32 -7.37
CA VAL A 104 -4.83 -4.68 -7.12
C VAL A 104 -4.47 -3.80 -8.32
N VAL A 105 -4.28 -2.51 -8.06
CA VAL A 105 -3.83 -1.53 -9.04
C VAL A 105 -2.47 -1.01 -8.60
N LEU A 106 -1.50 -1.02 -9.52
CA LEU A 106 -0.14 -0.52 -9.29
C LEU A 106 0.09 0.73 -10.13
N LYS A 107 0.70 1.75 -9.54
CA LYS A 107 1.09 2.99 -10.23
C LYS A 107 2.49 3.40 -9.81
N GLY A 108 3.32 3.81 -10.77
CA GLY A 108 4.61 4.42 -10.47
C GLY A 108 4.42 5.86 -9.97
N GLU A 109 5.11 6.21 -8.89
CA GLU A 109 5.15 7.55 -8.31
C GLU A 109 6.61 7.96 -8.12
N GLY A 110 7.25 8.42 -9.21
CA GLY A 110 8.69 8.66 -9.24
C GLY A 110 9.47 7.36 -9.01
N GLN A 111 10.20 7.27 -7.90
CA GLN A 111 10.96 6.08 -7.51
C GLN A 111 10.15 5.07 -6.68
N ASN A 112 8.91 5.43 -6.32
CA ASN A 112 8.03 4.63 -5.50
C ASN A 112 6.98 3.91 -6.34
N VAL A 113 6.36 2.91 -5.74
CA VAL A 113 5.19 2.25 -6.32
C VAL A 113 4.03 2.40 -5.35
N ALA A 114 2.98 3.07 -5.78
CA ALA A 114 1.71 3.11 -5.08
C ALA A 114 0.84 1.93 -5.50
N MET A 115 0.16 1.34 -4.52
CA MET A 115 -0.80 0.26 -4.67
C MET A 115 -2.11 0.66 -4.02
N THR A 116 -3.21 0.40 -4.71
CA THR A 116 -4.55 0.32 -4.10
C THR A 116 -5.12 -1.07 -4.34
N ALA A 117 -5.91 -1.56 -3.39
CA ALA A 117 -6.62 -2.82 -3.54
C ALA A 117 -7.84 -2.86 -2.63
N GLN A 118 -8.67 -3.89 -2.78
CA GLN A 118 -9.62 -4.30 -1.77
C GLN A 118 -8.96 -5.35 -0.89
N ARG A 119 -8.90 -5.13 0.43
CA ARG A 119 -8.30 -6.04 1.41
C ARG A 119 -9.40 -6.74 2.20
N TYR A 120 -9.53 -8.05 2.04
CA TYR A 120 -10.42 -8.86 2.87
C TYR A 120 -9.68 -9.37 4.08
N ALA A 121 -10.19 -9.05 5.26
CA ALA A 121 -9.75 -9.60 6.54
C ALA A 121 -10.47 -10.92 6.81
N GLN A 122 -9.76 -12.05 6.82
CA GLN A 122 -10.39 -13.37 6.88
C GLN A 122 -10.96 -13.67 8.27
N THR A 123 -10.25 -13.32 9.36
CA THR A 123 -10.72 -13.61 10.72
C THR A 123 -11.96 -12.79 11.09
N ARG A 124 -12.04 -11.55 10.61
CA ARG A 124 -13.14 -10.61 10.90
C ARG A 124 -14.16 -10.47 9.75
N CYS A 125 -13.94 -11.17 8.65
CA CYS A 125 -14.86 -11.26 7.51
C CYS A 125 -15.40 -9.90 7.00
N TYR A 126 -14.51 -8.92 6.82
CA TYR A 126 -14.86 -7.61 6.28
C TYR A 126 -13.92 -7.20 5.14
N TRP A 127 -14.44 -6.34 4.26
CA TRP A 127 -13.69 -5.71 3.19
C TRP A 127 -13.25 -4.32 3.62
N ASP A 128 -11.95 -4.06 3.53
CA ASP A 128 -11.38 -2.73 3.45
C ASP A 128 -11.29 -2.34 1.97
N ASN A 129 -12.19 -1.46 1.53
CA ASN A 129 -12.22 -0.94 0.16
C ASN A 129 -11.29 0.27 -0.05
N ASN A 130 -10.65 0.77 1.01
CA ASN A 130 -9.79 1.96 1.01
C ASN A 130 -8.32 1.60 1.28
N TYR A 131 -7.98 0.32 1.13
CA TYR A 131 -6.63 -0.17 1.37
C TYR A 131 -5.66 0.39 0.34
N ALA A 132 -4.60 1.02 0.85
CA ALA A 132 -3.56 1.61 0.04
C ALA A 132 -2.19 1.39 0.68
N MET A 133 -1.17 1.23 -0.16
CA MET A 133 0.20 1.02 0.26
C MET A 133 1.14 1.75 -0.71
N VAL A 134 2.24 2.28 -0.21
CA VAL A 134 3.34 2.77 -1.04
C VAL A 134 4.61 2.05 -0.62
N ILE A 135 5.31 1.52 -1.61
CA ILE A 135 6.60 0.86 -1.42
C ILE A 135 7.71 1.61 -2.14
N ALA A 136 8.90 1.57 -1.54
CA ALA A 136 10.12 2.14 -2.09
C ALA A 136 11.26 1.14 -1.93
N LYS A 137 12.28 1.23 -2.79
CA LYS A 137 13.50 0.45 -2.60
C LYS A 137 14.33 1.08 -1.47
N ASP A 138 14.86 0.25 -0.58
CA ASP A 138 15.86 0.66 0.40
C ASP A 138 17.25 0.79 -0.24
N GLY A 139 18.26 1.13 0.58
CA GLY A 139 19.65 1.27 0.12
C GLY A 139 20.28 -0.02 -0.41
N THR A 140 19.63 -1.18 -0.22
CA THR A 140 20.06 -2.48 -0.76
C THR A 140 19.29 -2.88 -2.02
N GLY A 141 18.35 -2.02 -2.48
CA GLY A 141 17.50 -2.27 -3.64
C GLY A 141 16.27 -3.13 -3.36
N GLN A 142 16.00 -3.49 -2.10
CA GLN A 142 14.83 -4.28 -1.71
C GLN A 142 13.63 -3.39 -1.43
N TYR A 143 12.44 -3.80 -1.85
CA TYR A 143 11.22 -3.04 -1.55
C TYR A 143 10.85 -3.10 -0.07
N GLN A 144 10.48 -1.95 0.48
CA GLN A 144 9.91 -1.78 1.81
C GLN A 144 8.66 -0.89 1.74
N ILE A 145 7.71 -1.12 2.64
CA ILE A 145 6.52 -0.31 2.88
C ILE A 145 6.97 0.98 3.53
N ILE A 146 6.73 2.10 2.85
CA ILE A 146 6.96 3.45 3.37
C ILE A 146 5.66 4.16 3.73
N LYS A 147 4.52 3.67 3.26
CA LYS A 147 3.19 4.15 3.64
C LYS A 147 2.18 3.02 3.56
N GLU A 148 1.26 2.95 4.52
CA GLU A 148 0.13 2.04 4.47
C GLU A 148 -1.10 2.72 5.08
N ASN A 149 -2.26 2.53 4.45
CA ASN A 149 -3.55 2.97 4.96
C ASN A 149 -4.43 1.73 5.15
N LEU A 150 -4.86 1.51 6.39
CA LEU A 150 -5.64 0.36 6.82
C LEU A 150 -6.98 0.82 7.38
N TYR A 151 -8.05 0.18 6.94
CA TYR A 151 -9.33 0.21 7.63
C TYR A 151 -9.55 -1.09 8.40
N ILE A 152 -9.95 -0.96 9.67
CA ILE A 152 -10.22 -2.06 10.58
C ILE A 152 -11.63 -1.92 11.13
N ALA A 153 -12.51 -2.83 10.71
CA ALA A 153 -13.84 -2.95 11.29
C ALA A 153 -13.87 -4.08 12.32
N HIS A 154 -14.55 -3.84 13.44
CA HIS A 154 -14.99 -4.92 14.31
C HIS A 154 -16.17 -5.65 13.64
N LYS A 155 -15.90 -6.77 12.99
CA LYS A 155 -16.93 -7.69 12.49
C LYS A 155 -16.54 -9.11 12.88
N ASN A 156 -17.41 -9.82 13.58
CA ASN A 156 -17.12 -11.14 14.15
C ASN A 156 -18.32 -12.10 13.96
N GLN A 157 -18.81 -12.23 12.72
CA GLN A 157 -19.70 -13.32 12.31
C GLN A 157 -19.38 -13.68 10.86
N CYS A 158 -18.29 -14.44 10.68
CA CYS A 158 -18.06 -15.13 9.42
C CYS A 158 -19.19 -16.14 9.25
N GLN A 159 -20.06 -15.95 8.25
CA GLN A 159 -20.78 -17.11 7.73
C GLN A 159 -19.74 -17.96 6.99
N PRO A 160 -19.64 -19.27 7.25
CA PRO A 160 -18.75 -20.13 6.49
C PRO A 160 -19.10 -19.96 5.00
N PRO A 161 -18.14 -19.67 4.11
CA PRO A 161 -18.46 -19.52 2.70
C PRO A 161 -18.95 -20.86 2.17
N ASP A 162 -20.13 -20.87 1.55
CA ASP A 162 -20.54 -21.96 0.67
C ASP A 162 -19.53 -22.02 -0.49
N LYS A 163 -18.53 -22.90 -0.34
CA LYS A 163 -17.49 -23.23 -1.31
C LYS A 163 -16.66 -22.02 -1.81
N LEU A 164 -15.40 -21.97 -1.38
CA LEU A 164 -14.35 -21.15 -1.98
C LEU A 164 -14.35 -21.30 -3.51
N THR A 165 -14.84 -20.27 -4.21
CA THR A 165 -14.70 -20.12 -5.66
C THR A 165 -13.59 -19.12 -5.90
N ILE A 166 -12.41 -19.61 -6.29
CA ILE A 166 -11.28 -18.75 -6.67
C ILE A 166 -11.52 -18.27 -8.11
N ASN A 167 -12.08 -17.07 -8.27
CA ASN A 167 -12.16 -16.41 -9.58
C ASN A 167 -10.84 -15.69 -9.88
N GLN A 168 -9.89 -16.39 -10.50
CA GLN A 168 -8.68 -15.77 -11.05
C GLN A 168 -9.00 -15.10 -12.40
N ASN A 169 -9.47 -13.86 -12.37
CA ASN A 169 -9.48 -13.02 -13.57
C ASN A 169 -8.22 -12.17 -13.60
N ILE A 170 -7.11 -12.76 -14.03
CA ILE A 170 -5.89 -12.01 -14.38
C ILE A 170 -6.02 -11.59 -15.85
N LYS A 171 -6.34 -10.32 -16.11
CA LYS A 171 -6.21 -9.74 -17.46
C LYS A 171 -4.74 -9.37 -17.68
N ILE A 172 -4.04 -10.13 -18.52
CA ILE A 172 -2.74 -9.73 -19.05
C ILE A 172 -3.01 -9.12 -20.42
N ASN A 173 -2.82 -7.80 -20.56
CA ASN A 173 -2.77 -7.18 -21.88
C ASN A 173 -1.47 -7.60 -22.56
N GLN A 174 -1.56 -8.64 -23.39
CA GLN A 174 -0.52 -9.07 -24.30
C GLN A 174 -0.51 -8.13 -25.51
N ASN A 175 0.07 -6.93 -25.36
CA ASN A 175 0.46 -6.12 -26.51
C ASN A 175 1.93 -5.73 -26.37
N SER A 176 2.80 -6.49 -27.02
CA SER A 176 4.13 -6.05 -27.40
C SER A 176 4.33 -6.45 -28.87
N PRO A 177 4.53 -5.51 -29.80
CA PRO A 177 4.81 -5.85 -31.20
C PRO A 177 6.24 -6.40 -31.38
N PRO A 178 6.51 -7.08 -32.51
CA PRO A 178 7.77 -7.76 -32.80
C PRO A 178 8.98 -6.83 -32.90
#